data_AF-A0A0N4YNZ9-F1
#
_entry.id   AF-A0A0N4YNZ9-F1
#
_cell.length_a   1.000
_cell.length_b   1.000
_cell.length_c   1.000
_cell.angle_alpha   90.00
_cell.angle_beta   90.00
_cell.angle_gamma   90.00
#
_symmetry.space_group_name_H-M   'P 1'
#
loop_
_entity.id
_entity.type
_entity.pdbx_description
1 polymer ?
#
loop_
_entity_poly.entity_id
_entity_poly.type
_entity_poly.pdbx_seq_one_letter_code
_entity_poly.pdbx_strand_id
1 'polypeptide(L)'
;MYTRRPRLFQNIPDGDVLVHAGDLTNYGSEEELKKLNDELGEAQIYLDSGRLPHKHKLIIAGNHDLGFDDEEDLSERLPRYKDQGTPKGYNLLTNATYLQDSGVEIDGVKFYGSSWHPLYGYPFYRPRPELKAKWEKLPSDVDVLITHTPALGEFFLGFLRNG
;
A
#
# COMPACT_ATOMS: atom_id res chain seq x y z
N MET A 1 6.66 11.07 25.90
CA MET A 1 5.22 11.33 25.70
C MET A 1 4.83 10.73 24.36
N TYR A 2 4.08 9.62 24.37
CA TYR A 2 3.63 8.93 23.17
C TYR A 2 2.43 9.70 22.60
N THR A 3 2.62 10.47 21.53
CA THR A 3 1.49 11.05 20.79
C THR A 3 0.75 9.89 20.14
N ARG A 4 -0.42 9.51 20.69
CA ARG A 4 -1.35 8.60 20.02
C ARG A 4 -1.71 9.22 18.67
N ARG A 5 -1.20 8.65 17.58
CA ARG A 5 -1.68 8.98 16.23
C ARG A 5 -3.18 8.61 16.14
N PRO A 6 -3.98 9.35 15.36
CA PRO A 6 -5.30 8.87 14.97
C PRO A 6 -5.13 7.48 14.33
N ARG A 7 -6.03 6.55 14.64
CA ARG A 7 -6.08 5.23 13.98
C ARG A 7 -6.14 5.45 12.47
N LEU A 8 -5.41 4.65 11.67
CA LEU A 8 -5.40 4.77 10.20
C LEU A 8 -6.83 4.70 9.61
N PHE A 9 -7.70 3.93 10.27
CA PHE A 9 -9.06 3.65 9.81
C PHE A 9 -10.14 4.33 10.66
N GLN A 10 -10.14 5.66 10.74
CA GLN A 10 -11.26 6.41 11.33
C GLN A 10 -12.27 6.81 10.25
N ASN A 11 -13.56 6.58 10.50
CA ASN A 11 -14.67 7.01 9.64
C ASN A 11 -14.59 6.49 8.18
N ILE A 12 -14.14 5.25 7.99
CA ILE A 12 -14.15 4.62 6.66
C ILE A 12 -15.60 4.24 6.32
N PRO A 13 -16.15 4.69 5.17
CA PRO A 13 -17.52 4.38 4.76
C PRO A 13 -17.65 2.90 4.40
N ASP A 14 -18.89 2.40 4.35
CA ASP A 14 -19.16 1.05 3.87
C ASP A 14 -18.80 0.88 2.39
N GLY A 15 -18.23 -0.28 2.06
CA GLY A 15 -17.88 -0.70 0.70
C GLY A 15 -17.44 -2.17 0.64
N ASP A 16 -17.27 -2.68 -0.58
CA ASP A 16 -16.89 -4.08 -0.81
C ASP A 16 -15.37 -4.31 -0.75
N VAL A 17 -14.61 -3.32 -1.25
CA VAL A 17 -13.15 -3.35 -1.36
C VAL A 17 -12.54 -2.11 -0.70
N LEU A 18 -11.69 -2.31 0.29
CA LEU A 18 -10.84 -1.26 0.86
C LEU A 18 -9.50 -1.25 0.10
N VAL A 19 -9.04 -0.08 -0.35
CA VAL A 19 -7.74 0.09 -1.00
C VAL A 19 -6.87 1.07 -0.21
N HIS A 20 -5.63 0.69 0.11
CA HIS A 20 -4.62 1.59 0.67
C HIS A 20 -3.42 1.73 -0.28
N ALA A 21 -3.16 2.95 -0.75
CA ALA A 21 -2.20 3.26 -1.80
C ALA A 21 -0.79 3.61 -1.28
N GLY A 22 -0.23 2.76 -0.41
CA GLY A 22 1.12 2.94 0.13
C GLY A 22 1.23 3.84 1.36
N ASP A 23 2.46 3.99 1.87
CA ASP A 23 2.78 4.65 3.14
C ASP A 23 2.00 4.06 4.32
N LEU A 24 2.06 2.72 4.39
CA LEU A 24 1.40 1.93 5.41
C LEU A 24 2.07 2.11 6.79
N THR A 25 3.37 2.37 6.79
CA THR A 25 4.22 2.52 7.98
C THR A 25 5.09 3.77 7.88
N ASN A 26 5.84 4.14 8.92
CA ASN A 26 6.84 5.21 8.83
C ASN A 26 8.25 4.67 8.55
N TYR A 27 8.54 3.49 9.09
CA TYR A 27 9.87 2.90 9.08
C TYR A 27 9.87 1.42 8.69
N GLY A 28 8.71 0.84 8.35
CA GLY A 28 8.60 -0.58 8.03
C GLY A 28 9.03 -1.53 9.16
N SER A 29 8.97 -1.09 10.42
CA SER A 29 9.39 -1.92 11.56
C SER A 29 8.41 -3.07 11.81
N GLU A 30 8.92 -4.20 12.32
CA GLU A 30 8.07 -5.37 12.61
C GLU A 30 6.91 -5.05 13.58
N GLU A 31 7.14 -4.15 14.54
CA GLU A 31 6.10 -3.66 15.45
C GLU A 31 5.01 -2.88 14.72
N GLU A 32 5.38 -1.93 13.85
CA GLU A 32 4.42 -1.19 13.01
C GLU A 32 3.62 -2.13 12.11
N LEU A 33 4.30 -3.13 11.51
CA LEU A 33 3.67 -4.08 10.60
C LEU A 33 2.71 -5.03 11.30
N LYS A 34 3.07 -5.55 12.48
CA LYS A 34 2.16 -6.36 13.30
C LYS A 34 0.96 -5.54 13.75
N LYS A 35 1.19 -4.32 14.24
CA LYS A 35 0.11 -3.42 14.63
C LYS A 35 -0.81 -3.09 13.44
N LEU A 36 -0.25 -2.84 12.27
CA LEU A 36 -1.03 -2.60 11.06
C LEU A 36 -1.82 -3.85 10.65
N ASN A 37 -1.22 -5.03 10.68
CA ASN A 37 -1.90 -6.27 10.37
C ASN A 37 -3.05 -6.52 11.36
N ASP A 38 -2.81 -6.28 12.64
CA ASP A 38 -3.84 -6.34 13.68
C ASP A 38 -4.91 -5.29 13.41
N GLU A 39 -4.60 -4.04 13.04
CA GLU A 39 -5.58 -3.03 12.65
C GLU A 39 -6.36 -3.41 11.38
N LEU A 40 -5.76 -4.08 10.40
CA LEU A 40 -6.43 -4.62 9.21
C LEU A 40 -7.31 -5.83 9.55
N GLY A 41 -6.95 -6.57 10.60
CA GLY A 41 -7.72 -7.68 11.18
C GLY A 41 -8.84 -7.21 12.11
N GLU A 42 -8.59 -6.19 12.92
CA GLU A 42 -9.50 -5.54 13.89
C GLU A 42 -10.33 -4.43 13.25
N ALA A 43 -10.00 -4.00 12.04
CA ALA A 43 -10.94 -3.44 11.08
C ALA A 43 -12.16 -4.38 10.92
N GLN A 44 -12.05 -5.66 11.31
CA GLN A 44 -13.18 -6.57 11.45
C GLN A 44 -13.99 -6.41 12.75
N ILE A 45 -13.54 -5.64 13.75
CA ILE A 45 -14.03 -5.66 15.13
C ILE A 45 -14.43 -4.29 15.72
N TYR A 46 -13.98 -3.13 15.24
CA TYR A 46 -14.31 -1.86 15.92
C TYR A 46 -15.01 -0.78 15.08
N LEU A 47 -16.34 -0.79 15.14
CA LEU A 47 -17.17 0.42 15.23
C LEU A 47 -18.29 0.11 16.24
N ASP A 48 -18.73 1.11 17.02
CA ASP A 48 -19.87 1.04 17.96
C ASP A 48 -21.21 0.64 17.29
N SER A 49 -21.19 0.31 15.99
CA SER A 49 -22.29 -0.24 15.18
C SER A 49 -21.88 -1.38 14.23
N GLY A 50 -20.70 -1.99 14.42
CA GLY A 50 -20.29 -3.24 13.74
C GLY A 50 -19.51 -3.05 12.43
N ARG A 51 -18.30 -3.66 12.40
CA ARG A 51 -17.44 -4.07 11.26
C ARG A 51 -17.11 -2.99 10.20
N LEU A 52 -15.85 -2.92 9.74
CA LEU A 52 -15.64 -2.51 8.34
C LEU A 52 -16.21 -3.64 7.46
N PRO A 53 -17.22 -3.37 6.62
CA PRO A 53 -17.93 -4.42 5.87
C PRO A 53 -17.12 -4.94 4.67
N HIS A 54 -16.01 -4.30 4.34
CA HIS A 54 -15.18 -4.65 3.18
C HIS A 54 -14.68 -6.09 3.28
N LYS A 55 -15.21 -6.93 2.41
CA LYS A 55 -14.84 -8.33 2.23
C LYS A 55 -13.39 -8.47 1.74
N HIS A 56 -12.92 -7.47 1.00
CA HIS A 56 -11.59 -7.44 0.41
C HIS A 56 -10.80 -6.21 0.86
N LYS A 57 -9.51 -6.39 1.12
CA LYS A 57 -8.57 -5.32 1.52
C LYS A 57 -7.35 -5.44 0.63
N LEU A 58 -7.12 -4.45 -0.22
CA LEU A 58 -5.98 -4.37 -1.11
C LEU A 58 -5.03 -3.30 -0.63
N ILE A 59 -3.74 -3.63 -0.60
CA ILE A 59 -2.70 -2.69 -0.20
C ILE A 59 -1.54 -2.76 -1.19
N ILE A 60 -0.93 -1.62 -1.46
CA ILE A 60 0.40 -1.52 -2.08
C ILE A 60 1.36 -0.84 -1.10
N ALA A 61 2.65 -0.88 -1.38
CA ALA A 61 3.65 -0.17 -0.59
C ALA A 61 3.79 1.28 -1.05
N GLY A 62 4.31 2.13 -0.18
CA GLY A 62 4.78 3.47 -0.53
C GLY A 62 6.24 3.67 -0.16
N ASN A 63 6.67 4.93 -0.22
CA ASN A 63 8.07 5.27 0.02
C ASN A 63 8.49 5.05 1.49
N HIS A 64 7.55 5.03 2.44
CA HIS A 64 7.86 4.77 3.86
C HIS A 64 7.82 3.29 4.27
N ASP A 65 7.43 2.38 3.38
CA ASP A 65 7.32 0.95 3.65
C ASP A 65 8.66 0.24 3.44
N LEU A 66 9.63 0.62 4.28
CA LEU A 66 11.01 0.16 4.20
C LEU A 66 11.11 -1.37 4.33
N GLY A 67 11.86 -1.99 3.41
CA GLY A 67 12.04 -3.44 3.36
C GLY A 67 11.00 -4.19 2.51
N PHE A 68 10.08 -3.47 1.85
CA PHE A 68 9.11 -4.07 0.92
C PHE A 68 9.62 -4.18 -0.52
N ASP A 69 10.62 -3.39 -0.89
CA ASP A 69 11.27 -3.45 -2.21
C ASP A 69 12.43 -4.46 -2.18
N ASP A 70 12.16 -5.65 -2.73
CA ASP A 70 13.15 -6.72 -2.90
C ASP A 70 14.29 -6.33 -3.87
N GLU A 71 14.11 -5.29 -4.70
CA GLU A 71 15.08 -4.76 -5.66
C GLU A 71 15.77 -3.48 -5.18
N GLU A 72 15.63 -3.10 -3.90
CA GLU A 72 16.18 -1.83 -3.40
C GLU A 72 17.71 -1.84 -3.30
N ASP A 73 18.35 -0.81 -3.83
CA ASP A 73 19.74 -0.51 -3.53
C ASP A 73 19.85 0.26 -2.20
N LEU A 74 20.16 -0.46 -1.12
CA LEU A 74 20.33 0.11 0.22
C LEU A 74 21.47 1.15 0.30
N SER A 75 22.39 1.20 -0.68
CA SER A 75 23.43 2.22 -0.72
C SER A 75 22.87 3.62 -1.02
N GLU A 76 21.79 3.69 -1.82
CA GLU A 76 21.10 4.92 -2.20
C GLU A 76 20.13 5.41 -1.12
N ARG A 77 19.70 4.52 -0.21
CA ARG A 77 18.75 4.84 0.85
C ARG A 77 19.23 6.01 1.71
N LEU A 78 18.31 6.92 2.04
CA LEU A 78 18.60 8.07 2.90
C LEU A 78 19.23 7.61 4.24
N PRO A 79 20.29 8.28 4.72
CA PRO A 79 21.04 7.85 5.90
C PRO A 79 20.19 7.55 7.14
N ARG A 80 19.11 8.32 7.36
CA ARG A 80 18.19 8.15 8.49
C ARG A 80 17.38 6.84 8.48
N TYR A 81 17.33 6.14 7.35
CA TYR A 81 16.53 4.93 7.14
C TYR A 81 17.37 3.66 6.90
N LYS A 82 18.70 3.77 6.90
CA LYS A 82 19.60 2.64 6.54
C LYS A 82 19.45 1.43 7.46
N ASP A 83 19.21 1.66 8.75
CA ASP A 83 19.03 0.60 9.75
C ASP A 83 17.56 0.31 10.07
N GLN A 84 16.65 0.71 9.17
CA GLN A 84 15.20 0.58 9.34
C GLN A 84 14.60 -0.38 8.31
N GLY A 85 13.38 -0.83 8.56
CA GLY A 85 12.64 -1.74 7.70
C GLY A 85 12.81 -3.21 8.09
N THR A 86 11.77 -3.98 7.81
CA THR A 86 11.76 -5.43 7.92
C THR A 86 11.82 -6.01 6.51
N PRO A 87 12.91 -6.73 6.13
CA PRO A 87 12.99 -7.37 4.83
C PRO A 87 11.78 -8.27 4.59
N LYS A 88 11.10 -8.07 3.45
CA LYS A 88 9.86 -8.76 3.09
C LYS A 88 8.74 -8.56 4.10
N GLY A 89 8.68 -7.37 4.71
CA GLY A 89 7.69 -7.01 5.73
C GLY A 89 6.23 -7.18 5.28
N TYR A 90 5.96 -7.10 3.98
CA TYR A 90 4.63 -7.38 3.41
C TYR A 90 4.10 -8.77 3.77
N ASN A 91 4.96 -9.76 4.05
CA ASN A 91 4.52 -11.10 4.48
C ASN A 91 3.85 -11.11 5.86
N LEU A 92 4.02 -10.06 6.65
CA LEU A 92 3.36 -9.92 7.96
C LEU A 92 1.93 -9.40 7.84
N LEU A 93 1.52 -8.88 6.67
CA LEU A 93 0.23 -8.25 6.42
C LEU A 93 -0.82 -9.26 5.93
N THR A 94 -1.02 -10.33 6.69
CA THR A 94 -1.89 -11.47 6.32
C THR A 94 -3.39 -11.13 6.25
N ASN A 95 -3.82 -10.02 6.86
CA ASN A 95 -5.22 -9.57 6.86
C ASN A 95 -5.58 -8.70 5.64
N ALA A 96 -4.67 -8.53 4.68
CA ALA A 96 -4.89 -7.87 3.40
C ALA A 96 -4.16 -8.59 2.26
N THR A 97 -4.58 -8.31 1.03
CA THR A 97 -3.86 -8.73 -0.18
C THR A 97 -2.88 -7.62 -0.57
N TYR A 98 -1.59 -7.92 -0.47
CA TYR A 98 -0.52 -7.07 -0.96
C TYR A 98 -0.35 -7.24 -2.47
N LEU A 99 -0.30 -6.12 -3.20
CA LEU A 99 -0.08 -6.08 -4.63
C LEU A 99 1.23 -5.33 -4.93
N GLN A 100 2.10 -5.93 -5.73
CA GLN A 100 3.33 -5.31 -6.22
C GLN A 100 3.67 -5.90 -7.57
N ASP A 101 3.50 -5.09 -8.63
CA ASP A 101 3.54 -5.53 -10.02
C ASP A 101 2.67 -6.78 -10.28
N SER A 102 1.53 -6.83 -9.59
CA SER A 102 0.58 -7.94 -9.61
C SER A 102 -0.86 -7.43 -9.53
N GLY A 103 -1.80 -8.29 -9.91
CA GLY A 103 -3.23 -7.98 -9.92
C GLY A 103 -4.10 -9.07 -9.33
N VAL A 104 -5.34 -8.70 -9.03
CA VAL A 104 -6.38 -9.58 -8.49
C VAL A 104 -7.73 -9.18 -9.08
N GLU A 105 -8.56 -10.17 -9.37
CA GLU A 105 -9.95 -9.94 -9.80
C GLU A 105 -10.89 -10.16 -8.61
N ILE A 106 -11.70 -9.16 -8.31
CA ILE A 106 -12.71 -9.21 -7.25
C ILE A 106 -14.05 -8.84 -7.87
N ASP A 107 -15.01 -9.78 -7.80
CA ASP A 107 -16.37 -9.60 -8.29
C ASP A 107 -16.44 -9.05 -9.74
N GLY A 108 -15.52 -9.51 -10.59
CA GLY A 108 -15.41 -9.14 -12.00
C GLY A 108 -14.61 -7.87 -12.30
N VAL A 109 -14.07 -7.20 -11.28
CA VAL A 109 -13.22 -6.00 -11.42
C VAL A 109 -11.75 -6.37 -11.24
N LYS A 110 -10.91 -6.01 -12.21
CA LYS A 110 -9.47 -6.30 -12.23
C LYS A 110 -8.65 -5.16 -11.63
N PHE A 111 -8.08 -5.41 -10.47
CA PHE A 111 -7.18 -4.51 -9.77
C PHE A 111 -5.73 -4.85 -10.10
N TYR A 112 -4.88 -3.84 -10.24
CA TYR A 112 -3.44 -4.02 -10.39
C TYR A 112 -2.70 -3.01 -9.51
N GLY A 113 -1.71 -3.47 -8.74
CA GLY A 113 -0.97 -2.63 -7.80
C GLY A 113 0.50 -2.52 -8.14
N SER A 114 1.05 -1.31 -8.06
CA SER A 114 2.48 -1.07 -8.26
C SER A 114 2.98 0.15 -7.47
N SER A 115 4.12 0.00 -6.81
CA SER A 115 4.64 0.99 -5.86
C SER A 115 5.71 1.92 -6.43
N TRP A 116 6.09 1.79 -7.70
CA TRP A 116 7.21 2.55 -8.30
C TRP A 116 6.99 4.07 -8.27
N HIS A 117 8.04 4.82 -7.92
CA HIS A 117 7.99 6.28 -7.89
C HIS A 117 9.38 6.94 -8.11
N PRO A 118 9.45 8.26 -8.40
CA PRO A 118 10.70 8.95 -8.70
C PRO A 118 11.36 9.63 -7.47
N LEU A 119 11.08 9.18 -6.24
CA LEU A 119 11.61 9.82 -5.02
C LEU A 119 12.90 9.14 -4.60
N TYR A 120 14.04 9.79 -4.88
CA TYR A 120 15.37 9.26 -4.58
C TYR A 120 15.57 8.96 -3.09
N GLY A 121 16.24 7.84 -2.80
CA GLY A 121 16.65 7.45 -1.45
C GLY A 121 15.58 6.76 -0.61
N TYR A 122 14.52 6.28 -1.25
CA TYR A 122 13.44 5.47 -0.67
C TYR A 122 13.30 4.15 -1.45
N PRO A 123 12.68 3.10 -0.85
CA PRO A 123 12.29 1.89 -1.57
C PRO A 123 11.41 2.22 -2.78
N PHE A 124 11.41 1.36 -3.80
CA PHE A 124 10.66 1.53 -5.05
C PHE A 124 11.05 2.77 -5.87
N TYR A 125 12.16 3.41 -5.52
CA TYR A 125 12.73 4.49 -6.31
C TYR A 125 13.22 3.96 -7.66
N ARG A 126 12.78 4.60 -8.74
CA ARG A 126 13.45 4.53 -10.04
C ARG A 126 13.49 5.93 -10.69
N PRO A 127 14.58 6.29 -11.38
CA PRO A 127 14.61 7.47 -12.22
C PRO A 127 13.44 7.49 -13.22
N ARG A 128 12.92 8.68 -13.54
CA ARG A 128 11.79 8.82 -14.49
C ARG A 128 11.97 8.08 -15.82
N PRO A 129 13.16 8.06 -16.46
CA PRO A 129 13.38 7.29 -17.68
C PRO A 129 13.15 5.78 -17.51
N GLU A 130 13.44 5.23 -16.33
CA GLU A 130 13.31 3.81 -16.02
C GLU A 130 11.87 3.43 -15.63
N LEU A 131 11.10 4.37 -15.08
CA LEU A 131 9.69 4.15 -14.75
C LEU A 131 8.87 3.74 -15.98
N LYS A 132 9.20 4.26 -17.17
CA LYS A 132 8.54 3.86 -18.43
C LYS A 132 8.53 2.34 -18.63
N ALA A 133 9.67 1.69 -18.37
CA ALA A 133 9.80 0.24 -18.52
C ALA A 133 9.02 -0.56 -17.45
N LYS A 134 8.73 0.04 -16.28
CA LYS A 134 7.84 -0.56 -15.28
C LYS A 134 6.38 -0.45 -15.73
N TRP A 135 5.97 0.72 -16.24
CA TRP A 135 4.60 0.96 -16.71
C TRP A 135 4.24 0.23 -18.02
N GLU A 136 5.22 -0.05 -18.88
CA GLU A 136 5.02 -0.88 -20.09
C GLU A 136 4.66 -2.33 -19.79
N LYS A 137 4.84 -2.81 -18.56
CA LYS A 137 4.45 -4.16 -18.13
C LYS A 137 3.01 -4.27 -17.66
N LEU A 138 2.29 -3.16 -17.58
CA LEU A 138 0.90 -3.16 -17.14
C LEU A 138 0.05 -4.02 -18.09
N PRO A 139 -0.84 -4.89 -17.57
CA PRO A 139 -1.82 -5.57 -18.38
C PRO A 139 -2.72 -4.55 -19.09
N SER A 140 -3.12 -4.84 -20.33
CA SER A 140 -3.97 -3.95 -21.12
C SER A 140 -5.44 -3.92 -20.67
N ASP A 141 -5.83 -4.84 -19.78
CA ASP A 141 -7.19 -5.12 -19.34
C ASP A 141 -7.39 -4.83 -17.84
N VAL A 142 -6.66 -3.85 -17.28
CA VAL A 142 -6.83 -3.39 -15.89
C VAL A 142 -8.01 -2.42 -15.79
N ASP A 143 -8.94 -2.69 -14.88
CA ASP A 143 -10.05 -1.77 -14.55
C ASP A 143 -9.61 -0.71 -13.53
N VAL A 144 -8.83 -1.13 -12.52
CA VAL A 144 -8.38 -0.28 -11.42
C VAL A 144 -6.87 -0.41 -11.22
N LEU A 145 -6.14 0.66 -11.54
CA LEU A 145 -4.71 0.77 -11.27
C LEU A 145 -4.49 1.48 -9.92
N ILE A 146 -3.74 0.84 -9.02
CA ILE A 146 -3.38 1.35 -7.71
C ILE A 146 -1.89 1.71 -7.74
N THR A 147 -1.58 2.99 -7.62
CA THR A 147 -0.20 3.50 -7.55
C THR A 147 0.01 4.34 -6.31
N HIS A 148 1.22 4.29 -5.76
CA HIS A 148 1.54 5.07 -4.56
C HIS A 148 1.64 6.57 -4.86
N THR A 149 2.35 6.91 -5.93
CA THR A 149 2.35 8.29 -6.42
C THR A 149 1.22 8.50 -7.41
N PRO A 150 0.53 9.67 -7.35
CA PRO A 150 -0.47 10.01 -8.35
C PRO A 150 0.17 10.03 -9.74
N ALA A 151 -0.63 9.64 -10.74
CA ALA A 151 -0.26 9.92 -12.12
C ALA A 151 -0.06 11.43 -12.29
N LEU A 152 0.87 11.83 -13.16
CA LEU A 152 1.14 13.24 -13.42
C LEU A 152 -0.17 13.92 -13.89
N GLY A 153 -0.81 14.70 -13.01
CA GLY A 153 -2.03 15.46 -13.30
C GLY A 153 -3.31 14.99 -12.59
N GLU A 154 -3.31 13.87 -11.86
CA GLU A 154 -4.53 13.28 -11.26
C GLU A 154 -4.26 12.87 -9.79
N PHE A 155 -4.83 13.59 -8.80
CA PHE A 155 -4.89 13.13 -7.41
C PHE A 155 -6.20 12.36 -7.21
N PHE A 156 -6.14 11.06 -6.90
CA PHE A 156 -7.35 10.23 -6.71
C PHE A 156 -7.34 9.49 -5.36
N LEU A 157 -8.38 9.73 -4.55
CA LEU A 157 -8.86 8.86 -3.46
C LEU A 157 -10.23 8.35 -3.92
N GLY A 158 -10.29 7.16 -4.51
CA GLY A 158 -11.51 6.61 -5.11
C GLY A 158 -12.17 5.55 -4.22
N PHE A 159 -13.44 5.76 -3.87
CA PHE A 159 -14.34 4.69 -3.43
C PHE A 159 -15.16 4.25 -4.66
N LEU A 160 -15.03 2.99 -5.08
CA LEU A 160 -15.87 2.42 -6.13
C LEU A 160 -17.10 1.79 -5.50
N ARG A 161 -18.29 2.35 -5.78
CA ARG A 161 -19.58 1.71 -5.56
C ARG A 161 -20.07 1.19 -6.90
N ASN A 162 -20.24 -0.12 -7.04
CA ASN A 162 -21.09 -0.66 -8.08
C ASN A 162 -22.54 -0.63 -7.58
N GLY A 163 -23.44 -0.08 -8.40
CA GLY A 163 -24.87 0.06 -8.12
C GLY A 163 -25.67 -1.20 -8.40
#